data_AF-A0A424HUS1-F1
#
_entry.id   AF-A0A424HUS1-F1
#
_cell.length_a   1.000
_cell.length_b   1.000
_cell.length_c   1.000
_cell.angle_alpha   90.00
_cell.angle_beta   90.00
_cell.angle_gamma   90.00
#
_symmetry.space_group_name_H-M   'P 1'
#
loop_
_entity.id
_entity.type
_entity.pdbx_description
1 polymer ?
#
loop_
_entity_poly.entity_id
_entity_poly.type
_entity_poly.pdbx_seq_one_letter_code
_entity_poly.pdbx_strand_id
1 'polypeptide(L)'
;MRIRPIVLIPSLITVLGVSMAVLHSQQRSATAVESVAAAPVQADPVQRRYPAVPTDPTSTATLLAEVETALRDPTTPQQQLPDLGHQQQVIYRVLSADVPRSQLVLAALPQRWRSVAERHLAARREFLRMSRGRRPSVLPAWRIIEPEPAEQLIAHYKKAEAATGIAWEVLAAVNLVETGMGRIDGVSVANAQGPMQFLPTTWAEAGIGQGDIRDPHDAIQAAARYLVRRGGLQDIRRGLWGYNNSDYYGKAVMLYASLIEEDPSAYTGLYHWEIHFNADAGDLWLPVGYIQRTPISVQDYLRRHPSSRAPQ
;
A
#
# COMPACT_ATOMS: atom_id res chain seq x y z
N MET A 1 -21.65 -0.82 -27.14
CA MET A 1 -20.24 -1.20 -27.36
C MET A 1 -19.72 -1.76 -26.04
N ARG A 2 -19.51 -3.08 -25.94
CA ARG A 2 -19.20 -3.78 -24.68
C ARG A 2 -17.70 -3.62 -24.36
N ILE A 3 -17.38 -2.74 -23.42
CA ILE A 3 -16.01 -2.57 -22.91
C ILE A 3 -15.72 -3.75 -21.98
N ARG A 4 -14.61 -4.47 -22.25
CA ARG A 4 -14.14 -5.61 -21.47
C ARG A 4 -13.63 -5.14 -20.09
N PRO A 5 -13.76 -5.96 -19.03
CA PRO A 5 -13.38 -5.58 -17.67
C PRO A 5 -11.86 -5.43 -17.54
N ILE A 6 -11.37 -4.27 -17.10
CA ILE A 6 -9.98 -4.10 -16.66
C ILE A 6 -9.96 -4.44 -15.18
N VAL A 7 -9.57 -5.68 -14.90
CA VAL A 7 -9.27 -6.15 -13.54
C VAL A 7 -7.83 -5.72 -13.24
N LEU A 8 -7.64 -4.71 -12.39
CA LEU A 8 -6.34 -4.42 -11.79
C LEU A 8 -6.05 -5.44 -10.69
N ILE A 9 -5.67 -6.62 -11.13
CA ILE A 9 -4.77 -7.53 -10.40
C ILE A 9 -3.65 -7.79 -11.38
N PRO A 10 -2.37 -7.51 -11.03
CA PRO A 10 -1.26 -7.71 -11.94
C PRO A 10 -1.28 -9.18 -12.39
N SER A 11 -1.67 -9.38 -13.65
CA SER A 11 -1.75 -10.69 -14.30
C SER A 11 -0.60 -10.71 -15.29
N LEU A 12 0.40 -11.53 -14.97
CA LEU A 12 1.65 -11.70 -15.70
C LEU A 12 1.38 -12.24 -17.12
N ILE A 13 1.94 -11.62 -18.16
CA ILE A 13 2.20 -12.27 -19.45
C ILE A 13 3.65 -11.98 -19.84
N THR A 14 4.38 -13.06 -20.08
CA THR A 14 5.80 -13.14 -20.45
C THR A 14 6.03 -12.67 -21.89
N VAL A 15 7.06 -11.85 -22.12
CA VAL A 15 7.64 -11.65 -23.46
C VAL A 15 9.15 -11.85 -23.38
N LEU A 16 9.63 -12.83 -24.16
CA LEU A 16 11.04 -13.07 -24.44
C LEU A 16 11.61 -11.93 -25.28
N GLY A 17 12.76 -11.40 -24.87
CA GLY A 17 13.54 -10.43 -25.62
C GLY A 17 15.04 -10.74 -25.52
N VAL A 18 15.60 -11.24 -26.62
CA VAL A 18 17.03 -11.45 -26.87
C VAL A 18 17.74 -10.10 -26.97
N SER A 19 18.94 -9.93 -26.39
CA SER A 19 20.04 -9.20 -27.06
C SER A 19 21.39 -9.26 -26.35
N MET A 20 22.39 -9.03 -27.20
CA MET A 20 23.83 -9.28 -27.11
C MET A 20 24.62 -8.53 -26.05
N ALA A 21 25.77 -9.14 -25.74
CA ALA A 21 26.89 -8.67 -24.94
C ALA A 21 27.55 -7.38 -25.46
N VAL A 22 28.15 -6.61 -24.53
CA VAL A 22 29.43 -5.93 -24.74
C VAL A 22 30.22 -5.92 -23.43
N LEU A 23 31.45 -6.45 -23.49
CA LEU A 23 32.48 -6.36 -22.46
C LEU A 23 32.92 -4.92 -22.24
N HIS A 24 33.32 -4.53 -21.03
CA HIS A 24 34.43 -3.58 -20.85
C HIS A 24 35.25 -3.87 -19.59
N SER A 25 36.55 -3.67 -19.79
CA SER A 25 37.74 -4.02 -19.03
C SER A 25 37.80 -3.61 -17.56
N GLN A 26 38.39 -4.51 -16.75
CA GLN A 26 39.02 -4.21 -15.48
C GLN A 26 40.27 -3.33 -15.68
N GLN A 27 40.45 -2.33 -14.82
CA GLN A 27 41.77 -1.81 -14.46
C GLN A 27 41.84 -1.61 -12.94
N ARG A 28 42.79 -2.33 -12.33
CA ARG A 28 43.24 -2.15 -10.95
C ARG A 28 44.26 -1.01 -10.88
N SER A 29 44.21 -0.23 -9.82
CA SER A 29 45.35 0.47 -9.19
C SER A 29 44.86 0.90 -7.80
N ALA A 30 45.35 0.31 -6.71
CA ALA A 30 46.62 0.54 -6.01
C ALA A 30 46.36 1.37 -4.74
N THR A 31 46.81 0.80 -3.62
CA THR A 31 46.59 1.15 -2.22
C THR A 31 47.24 2.46 -1.79
N ALA A 32 46.53 3.26 -0.99
CA ALA A 32 47.10 4.24 -0.06
C ALA A 32 46.46 4.03 1.32
N VAL A 33 47.31 3.84 2.33
CA VAL A 33 46.92 3.65 3.73
C VAL A 33 46.96 5.04 4.38
N GLU A 34 45.79 5.59 4.71
CA GLU A 34 45.67 6.82 5.50
C GLU A 34 44.97 6.49 6.82
N SER A 35 45.62 6.87 7.92
CA SER A 35 45.15 6.75 9.29
C SER A 35 44.02 7.76 9.52
N VAL A 36 42.79 7.26 9.71
CA VAL A 36 41.63 8.10 10.05
C VAL A 36 41.23 7.82 11.50
N ALA A 37 41.28 8.87 12.32
CA ALA A 37 40.79 8.90 13.68
C ALA A 37 39.35 8.38 13.76
N ALA A 38 39.06 7.59 14.80
CA ALA A 38 37.75 6.99 15.01
C ALA A 38 36.66 8.07 15.15
N ALA A 39 35.86 8.24 14.10
CA ALA A 39 34.61 8.97 14.16
C ALA A 39 33.65 8.26 15.13
N PRO A 40 32.79 9.01 15.85
CA PRO A 40 31.78 8.38 16.70
C PRO A 40 30.93 7.46 15.83
N VAL A 41 30.78 6.21 16.28
CA VAL A 41 29.96 5.20 15.63
C VAL A 41 28.54 5.75 15.55
N GLN A 42 28.15 6.25 14.37
CA GLN A 42 26.76 6.45 14.03
C GLN A 42 26.11 5.08 14.21
N ALA A 43 25.20 4.97 15.18
CA ALA A 43 24.39 3.78 15.31
C ALA A 43 23.72 3.55 13.95
N ASP A 44 23.99 2.42 13.32
CA ASP A 44 23.29 2.02 12.10
C ASP A 44 21.78 2.19 12.36
N PRO A 45 21.03 2.81 11.43
CA PRO A 45 19.59 2.91 11.60
C PRO A 45 19.07 1.49 11.81
N VAL A 46 18.36 1.28 12.94
CA VAL A 46 17.80 -0.02 13.30
C VAL A 46 17.04 -0.53 12.09
N GLN A 47 17.56 -1.61 11.48
CA GLN A 47 16.94 -2.17 10.30
C GLN A 47 15.59 -2.73 10.72
N ARG A 48 14.51 -2.05 10.32
CA ARG A 48 13.12 -2.44 10.58
C ARG A 48 12.92 -3.90 10.15
N ARG A 49 12.16 -4.66 10.94
CA ARG A 49 11.94 -6.10 10.74
C ARG A 49 10.49 -6.37 10.40
N TYR A 50 10.23 -7.49 9.74
CA TYR A 50 8.88 -7.98 9.52
C TYR A 50 8.22 -8.27 10.88
N PRO A 51 7.07 -7.63 11.22
CA PRO A 51 6.37 -7.82 12.48
C PRO A 51 5.89 -9.26 12.71
N ALA A 52 6.08 -9.78 13.92
CA ALA A 52 5.48 -11.04 14.33
C ALA A 52 4.04 -10.82 14.84
N VAL A 53 3.19 -11.85 14.74
CA VAL A 53 1.82 -11.84 15.31
C VAL A 53 1.66 -13.01 16.28
N PRO A 54 1.48 -12.76 17.59
CA PRO A 54 1.37 -13.81 18.60
C PRO A 54 0.30 -14.84 18.26
N THR A 55 0.58 -16.15 18.26
CA THR A 55 -0.41 -17.17 17.87
C THR A 55 -1.65 -17.20 18.77
N ASP A 56 -1.47 -16.91 20.06
CA ASP A 56 -2.54 -16.80 21.05
C ASP A 56 -3.50 -15.62 20.75
N PRO A 57 -4.83 -15.87 20.65
CA PRO A 57 -5.80 -14.82 20.36
C PRO A 57 -5.85 -13.68 21.38
N THR A 58 -5.71 -13.99 22.68
CA THR A 58 -5.75 -12.97 23.74
C THR A 58 -4.54 -12.05 23.63
N SER A 59 -3.36 -12.62 23.43
CA SER A 59 -2.11 -11.88 23.22
C SER A 59 -2.17 -11.02 21.95
N THR A 60 -2.77 -11.54 20.85
CA THR A 60 -3.00 -10.75 19.64
C THR A 60 -3.97 -9.59 19.90
N ALA A 61 -5.04 -9.80 20.66
CA ALA A 61 -6.01 -8.76 20.99
C ALA A 61 -5.39 -7.66 21.84
N THR A 62 -4.57 -8.00 22.84
CA THR A 62 -3.83 -7.03 23.66
C THR A 62 -2.88 -6.20 22.79
N LEU A 63 -2.05 -6.86 21.97
CA LEU A 63 -1.13 -6.18 21.06
C LEU A 63 -1.88 -5.24 20.09
N LEU A 64 -2.97 -5.73 19.49
CA LEU A 64 -3.76 -4.91 18.58
C LEU A 64 -4.36 -3.69 19.30
N ALA A 65 -4.90 -3.88 20.50
CA ALA A 65 -5.44 -2.78 21.29
C ALA A 65 -4.38 -1.72 21.66
N GLU A 66 -3.16 -2.14 22.00
CA GLU A 66 -2.02 -1.25 22.25
C GLU A 66 -1.64 -0.46 21.01
N VAL A 67 -1.50 -1.14 19.86
CA VAL A 67 -1.17 -0.51 18.58
C VAL A 67 -2.24 0.47 18.13
N GLU A 68 -3.53 0.11 18.18
CA GLU A 68 -4.64 1.01 17.84
C GLU A 68 -4.68 2.24 18.75
N THR A 69 -4.29 2.09 20.03
CA THR A 69 -4.21 3.20 20.99
C THR A 69 -3.04 4.12 20.65
N ALA A 70 -1.83 3.57 20.49
CA ALA A 70 -0.64 4.34 20.21
C ALA A 70 -0.74 5.11 18.88
N LEU A 71 -1.29 4.51 17.83
CA LEU A 71 -1.45 5.19 16.53
C LEU A 71 -2.42 6.38 16.56
N ARG A 72 -3.31 6.45 17.56
CA ARG A 72 -4.28 7.54 17.74
C ARG A 72 -3.90 8.51 18.86
N ASP A 73 -2.86 8.20 19.61
CA ASP A 73 -2.37 9.09 20.65
C ASP A 73 -1.46 10.16 20.01
N PRO A 74 -1.83 11.46 20.06
CA PRO A 74 -1.02 12.52 19.48
C PRO A 74 0.33 12.71 20.18
N THR A 75 0.53 12.09 21.35
CA THR A 75 1.79 12.11 22.10
C THR A 75 2.75 10.97 21.70
N THR A 76 2.29 10.01 20.88
CA THR A 76 3.16 8.94 20.37
C THR A 76 4.30 9.53 19.54
N PRO A 77 5.58 9.22 19.86
CA PRO A 77 6.72 9.74 19.13
C PRO A 77 6.66 9.41 17.64
N GLN A 78 6.89 10.39 16.78
CA GLN A 78 6.82 10.22 15.32
C GLN A 78 7.72 9.09 14.80
N GLN A 79 8.87 8.85 15.44
CA GLN A 79 9.80 7.78 15.07
C GLN A 79 9.23 6.38 15.29
N GLN A 80 8.22 6.20 16.16
CA GLN A 80 7.58 4.92 16.44
C GLN A 80 6.44 4.59 15.46
N LEU A 81 5.83 5.61 14.84
CA LEU A 81 4.65 5.44 14.00
C LEU A 81 4.84 4.48 12.82
N PRO A 82 6.00 4.44 12.11
CA PRO A 82 6.21 3.46 11.05
C PRO A 82 6.09 2.02 11.54
N ASP A 83 6.73 1.67 12.66
CA ASP A 83 6.69 0.30 13.20
C ASP A 83 5.32 -0.07 13.73
N LEU A 84 4.62 0.87 14.38
CA LEU A 84 3.24 0.67 14.83
C LEU A 84 2.28 0.44 13.65
N GLY A 85 2.38 1.26 12.58
CA GLY A 85 1.56 1.12 11.38
C GLY A 85 1.81 -0.21 10.67
N HIS A 86 3.08 -0.63 10.57
CA HIS A 86 3.43 -1.92 9.99
C HIS A 86 2.92 -3.09 10.84
N GLN A 87 3.04 -3.01 12.17
CA GLN A 87 2.49 -4.02 13.09
C GLN A 87 0.96 -4.12 12.96
N GLN A 88 0.24 -2.99 12.90
CA GLN A 88 -1.21 -2.95 12.68
C GLN A 88 -1.58 -3.66 11.37
N GLN A 89 -0.90 -3.31 10.28
CA GLN A 89 -1.14 -3.88 8.97
C GLN A 89 -0.95 -5.40 8.98
N VAL A 90 0.16 -5.89 9.53
CA VAL A 90 0.47 -7.32 9.55
C VAL A 90 -0.53 -8.11 10.40
N ILE A 91 -0.97 -7.58 11.55
CA ILE A 91 -2.04 -8.21 12.35
C ILE A 91 -3.29 -8.42 11.50
N TYR A 92 -3.77 -7.36 10.83
CA TYR A 92 -4.97 -7.47 9.99
C TYR A 92 -4.77 -8.38 8.78
N ARG A 93 -3.58 -8.43 8.19
CA ARG A 93 -3.28 -9.36 7.09
C ARG A 93 -3.35 -10.81 7.55
N VAL A 94 -2.73 -11.16 8.69
CA VAL A 94 -2.79 -12.52 9.27
C VAL A 94 -4.22 -12.90 9.62
N LEU A 95 -4.92 -12.06 10.39
CA LEU A 95 -6.28 -12.37 10.86
C LEU A 95 -7.33 -12.37 9.72
N SER A 96 -7.10 -11.63 8.64
CA SER A 96 -8.01 -11.66 7.48
C SER A 96 -8.03 -13.01 6.78
N ALA A 97 -6.92 -13.74 6.80
CA ALA A 97 -6.75 -15.06 6.20
C ALA A 97 -7.18 -16.21 7.14
N ASP A 98 -7.17 -15.99 8.45
CA ASP A 98 -7.55 -16.97 9.48
C ASP A 98 -8.85 -16.53 10.19
N VAL A 99 -9.99 -16.93 9.61
CA VAL A 99 -11.31 -16.55 10.11
C VAL A 99 -11.57 -17.05 11.55
N PRO A 100 -11.35 -18.34 11.89
CA PRO A 100 -11.53 -18.81 13.26
C PRO A 100 -10.71 -18.01 14.28
N ARG A 101 -9.42 -17.78 14.01
CA ARG A 101 -8.58 -16.99 14.92
C ARG A 101 -9.05 -15.55 15.03
N SER A 102 -9.45 -14.92 13.92
CA SER A 102 -9.97 -13.54 13.95
C SER A 102 -11.21 -13.39 14.84
N GLN A 103 -12.10 -14.39 14.88
CA GLN A 103 -13.29 -14.35 15.75
C GLN A 103 -12.91 -14.40 17.23
N LEU A 104 -11.91 -15.22 17.59
CA LEU A 104 -11.40 -15.28 18.95
C LEU A 104 -10.71 -13.98 19.36
N VAL A 105 -9.93 -13.36 18.46
CA VAL A 105 -9.31 -12.05 18.71
C VAL A 105 -10.38 -10.96 18.89
N LEU A 106 -11.39 -10.90 18.01
CA LEU A 106 -12.49 -9.94 18.12
C LEU A 106 -13.26 -10.07 19.45
N ALA A 107 -13.49 -11.30 19.91
CA ALA A 107 -14.14 -11.55 21.20
C ALA A 107 -13.29 -11.05 22.39
N ALA A 108 -11.96 -11.19 22.31
CA ALA A 108 -11.03 -10.73 23.34
C ALA A 108 -10.72 -9.22 23.29
N LEU A 109 -10.98 -8.54 22.16
CA LEU A 109 -10.71 -7.11 22.02
C LEU A 109 -11.61 -6.25 22.93
N PRO A 110 -11.10 -5.13 23.47
CA PRO A 110 -11.92 -4.09 24.09
C PRO A 110 -13.01 -3.58 23.14
N GLN A 111 -14.21 -3.31 23.65
CA GLN A 111 -15.39 -2.93 22.84
C GLN A 111 -15.11 -1.80 21.85
N ARG A 112 -14.32 -0.78 22.25
CA ARG A 112 -13.98 0.36 21.39
C ARG A 112 -13.24 -0.02 20.11
N TRP A 113 -12.47 -1.11 20.14
CA TRP A 113 -11.65 -1.55 19.00
C TRP A 113 -12.33 -2.61 18.13
N ARG A 114 -13.45 -3.20 18.57
CA ARG A 114 -14.12 -4.27 17.83
C ARG A 114 -14.59 -3.80 16.45
N SER A 115 -15.33 -2.68 16.38
CA SER A 115 -15.82 -2.15 15.11
C SER A 115 -14.70 -1.69 14.16
N VAL A 116 -13.62 -1.15 14.72
CA VAL A 116 -12.41 -0.79 13.96
C VAL A 116 -11.80 -2.04 13.32
N ALA A 117 -11.57 -3.08 14.13
CA ALA A 117 -11.00 -4.34 13.67
C ALA A 117 -11.89 -5.06 12.65
N GLU A 118 -13.21 -5.08 12.87
CA GLU A 118 -14.18 -5.67 11.95
C GLU A 118 -14.12 -5.01 10.57
N ARG A 119 -14.03 -3.69 10.48
CA ARG A 119 -13.92 -2.96 9.21
C ARG A 119 -12.59 -3.20 8.50
N HIS A 120 -11.46 -3.20 9.22
CA HIS A 120 -10.16 -3.55 8.63
C HIS A 120 -10.17 -4.99 8.08
N LEU A 121 -10.68 -5.95 8.86
CA LEU A 121 -10.78 -7.35 8.44
C LEU A 121 -11.72 -7.51 7.25
N ALA A 122 -12.87 -6.84 7.25
CA ALA A 122 -13.83 -6.87 6.16
C ALA A 122 -13.21 -6.30 4.87
N ALA A 123 -12.56 -5.12 4.94
CA ALA A 123 -11.90 -4.49 3.80
C ALA A 123 -10.83 -5.40 3.21
N ARG A 124 -9.98 -5.98 4.07
CA ARG A 124 -8.91 -6.89 3.64
C ARG A 124 -9.46 -8.15 2.98
N ARG A 125 -10.55 -8.72 3.50
CA ARG A 125 -11.20 -9.90 2.92
C ARG A 125 -11.78 -9.62 1.54
N GLU A 126 -12.23 -8.41 1.24
CA GLU A 126 -12.65 -8.06 -0.13
C GLU A 126 -11.49 -8.14 -1.13
N PHE A 127 -10.28 -7.74 -0.75
CA PHE A 127 -9.10 -7.93 -1.62
C PHE A 127 -8.70 -9.39 -1.78
N LEU A 128 -8.87 -10.23 -0.75
CA LEU A 128 -8.66 -11.66 -0.86
C LEU A 128 -9.68 -12.31 -1.83
N ARG A 129 -10.95 -11.89 -1.80
CA ARG A 129 -11.96 -12.33 -2.78
C ARG A 129 -11.63 -11.86 -4.18
N MET A 130 -11.17 -10.62 -4.32
CA MET A 130 -10.78 -10.04 -5.61
C MET A 130 -9.60 -10.81 -6.23
N SER A 131 -8.58 -11.17 -5.42
CA SER A 131 -7.41 -11.91 -5.88
C SER A 131 -7.74 -13.31 -6.40
N ARG A 132 -8.86 -13.90 -5.96
CA ARG A 132 -9.31 -15.26 -6.27
C ARG A 132 -8.25 -16.31 -5.92
N GLY A 133 -7.53 -16.09 -4.82
CA GLY A 133 -6.46 -16.99 -4.37
C GLY A 133 -5.21 -16.98 -5.26
N ARG A 134 -5.11 -16.07 -6.24
CA ARG A 134 -3.89 -15.92 -7.05
C ARG A 134 -2.71 -15.55 -6.16
N ARG A 135 -1.62 -16.29 -6.34
CA ARG A 135 -0.35 -16.14 -5.64
C ARG A 135 0.79 -16.23 -6.67
N PRO A 136 1.25 -15.10 -7.22
CA PRO A 136 2.28 -15.10 -8.25
C PRO A 136 3.63 -15.56 -7.72
N SER A 137 4.40 -16.25 -8.57
CA SER A 137 5.79 -16.67 -8.33
C SER A 137 6.83 -15.66 -8.83
N VAL A 138 6.37 -14.51 -9.32
CA VAL A 138 7.19 -13.43 -9.88
C VAL A 138 6.77 -12.12 -9.24
N LEU A 139 7.75 -11.37 -8.75
CA LEU A 139 7.56 -10.02 -8.27
C LEU A 139 7.58 -9.02 -9.43
N PRO A 140 6.75 -7.97 -9.36
CA PRO A 140 6.67 -6.95 -10.41
C PRO A 140 7.92 -6.06 -10.44
N ALA A 141 8.11 -5.38 -11.57
CA ALA A 141 9.14 -4.35 -11.75
C ALA A 141 8.72 -3.03 -11.07
N TRP A 142 8.62 -3.05 -9.74
CA TRP A 142 8.25 -1.88 -8.94
C TRP A 142 9.46 -1.19 -8.33
N ARG A 143 9.29 0.09 -8.03
CA ARG A 143 10.07 0.83 -7.05
C ARG A 143 9.15 1.16 -5.87
N ILE A 144 9.60 0.87 -4.65
CA ILE A 144 8.91 1.33 -3.45
C ILE A 144 9.62 2.58 -2.94
N ILE A 145 8.93 3.71 -2.96
CA ILE A 145 9.43 5.03 -2.56
C ILE A 145 8.77 5.49 -1.26
N GLU A 146 9.35 6.51 -0.62
CA GLU A 146 8.64 7.23 0.43
C GLU A 146 7.38 7.90 -0.14
N PRO A 147 6.25 7.89 0.58
CA PRO A 147 5.09 8.67 0.17
C PRO A 147 5.36 10.17 0.37
N GLU A 148 4.54 10.99 -0.28
CA GLU A 148 4.43 12.41 0.07
C GLU A 148 4.06 12.55 1.56
N PRO A 149 4.62 13.51 2.32
CA PRO A 149 4.31 13.72 3.73
C PRO A 149 2.81 13.76 4.02
N ALA A 150 2.43 13.15 5.16
CA ALA A 150 1.05 12.96 5.57
C ALA A 150 0.22 14.25 5.52
N GLU A 151 0.75 15.35 6.07
CA GLU A 151 0.06 16.65 6.07
C GLU A 151 -0.16 17.21 4.67
N GLN A 152 0.76 16.97 3.73
CA GLN A 152 0.64 17.42 2.35
C GLN A 152 -0.40 16.59 1.59
N LEU A 153 -0.41 15.27 1.77
CA LEU A 153 -1.47 14.40 1.23
C LEU A 153 -2.85 14.82 1.72
N ILE A 154 -3.01 15.06 3.02
CA ILE A 154 -4.28 15.56 3.59
C ILE A 154 -4.67 16.89 2.95
N ALA A 155 -3.73 17.81 2.76
CA ALA A 155 -3.99 19.08 2.08
C ALA A 155 -4.45 18.88 0.64
N HIS A 156 -3.86 17.94 -0.10
CA HIS A 156 -4.27 17.60 -1.47
C HIS A 156 -5.69 17.00 -1.50
N TYR A 157 -6.01 16.08 -0.60
CA TYR A 157 -7.36 15.49 -0.53
C TYR A 157 -8.41 16.54 -0.19
N LYS A 158 -8.17 17.38 0.82
CA LYS A 158 -9.10 18.44 1.23
C LYS A 158 -9.28 19.51 0.15
N LYS A 159 -8.22 19.83 -0.59
CA LYS A 159 -8.32 20.72 -1.76
C LYS A 159 -9.22 20.12 -2.84
N ALA A 160 -9.09 18.82 -3.11
CA ALA A 160 -9.91 18.11 -4.08
C ALA A 160 -11.37 17.99 -3.63
N GLU A 161 -11.60 17.72 -2.34
CA GLU A 161 -12.93 17.75 -1.71
C GLU A 161 -13.59 19.12 -1.87
N ALA A 162 -12.89 20.21 -1.50
CA ALA A 162 -13.41 21.57 -1.65
C ALA A 162 -13.78 21.91 -3.10
N ALA A 163 -13.04 21.38 -4.08
CA ALA A 163 -13.28 21.64 -5.50
C ALA A 163 -14.40 20.78 -6.11
N THR A 164 -14.68 19.60 -5.56
CA THR A 164 -15.50 18.59 -6.25
C THR A 164 -16.66 18.04 -5.43
N GLY A 165 -16.61 18.15 -4.10
CA GLY A 165 -17.56 17.53 -3.16
C GLY A 165 -17.32 16.05 -2.86
N ILE A 166 -16.27 15.43 -3.42
CA ILE A 166 -15.88 14.06 -3.05
C ILE A 166 -15.11 14.11 -1.73
N ALA A 167 -15.63 13.40 -0.72
CA ALA A 167 -15.07 13.38 0.62
C ALA A 167 -13.56 13.02 0.64
N TRP A 168 -12.78 13.75 1.43
CA TRP A 168 -11.32 13.58 1.47
C TRP A 168 -10.92 12.17 1.97
N GLU A 169 -11.74 11.56 2.83
CA GLU A 169 -11.58 10.20 3.34
C GLU A 169 -11.66 9.16 2.22
N VAL A 170 -12.56 9.38 1.26
CA VAL A 170 -12.69 8.50 0.07
C VAL A 170 -11.45 8.63 -0.80
N LEU A 171 -10.94 9.85 -1.02
CA LEU A 171 -9.73 10.07 -1.81
C LEU A 171 -8.48 9.46 -1.15
N ALA A 172 -8.36 9.59 0.17
CA ALA A 172 -7.31 8.94 0.96
C ALA A 172 -7.40 7.41 0.86
N ALA A 173 -8.61 6.84 0.97
CA ALA A 173 -8.82 5.41 0.83
C ALA A 173 -8.53 4.89 -0.59
N VAL A 174 -8.86 5.65 -1.64
CA VAL A 174 -8.45 5.32 -3.01
C VAL A 174 -6.92 5.33 -3.13
N ASN A 175 -6.22 6.37 -2.68
CA ASN A 175 -4.76 6.43 -2.75
C ASN A 175 -4.08 5.26 -1.99
N LEU A 176 -4.59 4.94 -0.80
CA LEU A 176 -4.16 3.78 -0.02
C LEU A 176 -4.28 2.48 -0.84
N VAL A 177 -5.43 2.26 -1.48
CA VAL A 177 -5.73 1.01 -2.19
C VAL A 177 -4.96 0.91 -3.51
N GLU A 178 -4.78 2.02 -4.22
CA GLU A 178 -4.08 2.02 -5.52
C GLU A 178 -2.57 1.79 -5.35
N THR A 179 -1.92 2.48 -4.40
CA THR A 179 -0.44 2.49 -4.33
C THR A 179 0.14 2.56 -2.92
N GLY A 180 -0.67 2.39 -1.87
CA GLY A 180 -0.20 2.52 -0.49
C GLY A 180 0.24 3.93 -0.16
N MET A 181 -0.56 4.93 -0.52
CA MET A 181 -0.28 6.37 -0.39
C MET A 181 0.79 6.90 -1.35
N GLY A 182 0.90 6.33 -2.55
CA GLY A 182 1.90 6.73 -3.54
C GLY A 182 3.25 5.99 -3.46
N ARG A 183 3.39 5.02 -2.55
CA ARG A 183 4.64 4.29 -2.35
C ARG A 183 5.02 3.40 -3.53
N ILE A 184 4.05 2.86 -4.27
CA ILE A 184 4.33 2.03 -5.45
C ILE A 184 4.56 2.95 -6.66
N ASP A 185 5.83 3.17 -7.00
CA ASP A 185 6.22 3.72 -8.30
C ASP A 185 6.50 2.56 -9.27
N GLY A 186 5.47 2.22 -10.03
CA GLY A 186 5.53 1.17 -11.03
C GLY A 186 4.36 1.28 -11.98
N VAL A 187 4.61 0.87 -13.23
CA VAL A 187 3.56 0.76 -14.23
C VAL A 187 2.79 -0.53 -13.98
N SER A 188 1.47 -0.46 -13.88
CA SER A 188 0.65 -1.67 -13.78
C SER A 188 0.64 -2.43 -15.09
N VAL A 189 0.13 -3.67 -15.08
CA VAL A 189 -0.08 -4.45 -16.32
C VAL A 189 -0.99 -3.72 -17.32
N ALA A 190 -1.92 -2.90 -16.82
CA ALA A 190 -2.81 -2.09 -17.66
C ALA A 190 -2.18 -0.76 -18.11
N ASN A 191 -0.88 -0.54 -17.85
CA ASN A 191 -0.18 0.72 -18.06
C ASN A 191 -0.72 1.89 -17.23
N ALA A 192 -1.29 1.60 -16.05
CA ALA A 192 -1.71 2.62 -15.10
C ALA A 192 -0.49 3.25 -14.42
N GLN A 193 -0.54 4.56 -14.16
CA GLN A 193 0.59 5.38 -13.70
C GLN A 193 0.21 6.25 -12.51
N GLY A 194 1.23 6.60 -11.72
CA GLY A 194 1.12 7.55 -10.62
C GLY A 194 0.42 6.98 -9.38
N PRO A 195 0.30 7.81 -8.33
CA PRO A 195 -0.21 7.38 -7.01
C PRO A 195 -1.68 6.99 -7.04
N MET A 196 -2.46 7.52 -7.99
CA MET A 196 -3.88 7.20 -8.17
C MET A 196 -4.14 6.19 -9.31
N GLN A 197 -3.07 5.56 -9.85
CA GLN A 197 -3.11 4.53 -10.91
C GLN A 197 -4.04 4.86 -12.08
N PHE A 198 -3.82 6.03 -12.69
CA PHE A 198 -4.58 6.43 -13.86
C PHE A 198 -4.08 5.74 -15.13
N LEU A 199 -5.01 5.30 -15.99
CA LEU A 199 -4.69 5.01 -17.38
C LEU A 199 -4.39 6.33 -18.13
N PRO A 200 -3.37 6.39 -19.00
CA PRO A 200 -3.11 7.58 -19.81
C PRO A 200 -4.30 8.04 -20.64
N THR A 201 -5.11 7.09 -21.12
CA THR A 201 -6.34 7.39 -21.87
C THR A 201 -7.38 8.09 -21.00
N THR A 202 -7.53 7.68 -19.74
CA THR A 202 -8.43 8.33 -18.78
C THR A 202 -7.92 9.70 -18.37
N TRP A 203 -6.60 9.84 -18.18
CA TRP A 203 -5.97 11.13 -17.90
C TRP A 203 -6.23 12.14 -19.02
N ALA A 204 -6.17 11.70 -20.29
CA ALA A 204 -6.42 12.53 -21.46
C ALA A 204 -7.89 12.91 -21.68
N GLU A 205 -8.85 12.32 -20.93
CA GLU A 205 -10.25 12.71 -21.02
C GLU A 205 -10.44 14.18 -20.62
N ALA A 206 -11.25 14.92 -21.39
CA ALA A 206 -11.48 16.34 -21.16
C ALA A 206 -12.02 16.60 -19.74
N GLY A 207 -11.29 17.44 -19.00
CA GLY A 207 -11.61 17.81 -17.62
C GLY A 207 -11.17 16.81 -16.56
N ILE A 208 -10.45 15.73 -16.91
CA ILE A 208 -9.94 14.75 -15.95
C ILE A 208 -8.50 15.07 -15.55
N GLY A 209 -7.51 14.78 -16.40
CA GLY A 209 -6.10 15.04 -16.11
C GLY A 209 -5.71 16.51 -16.32
N GLN A 210 -4.91 17.05 -15.42
CA GLN A 210 -4.25 18.36 -15.56
C GLN A 210 -2.89 18.27 -14.87
N GLY A 211 -1.83 18.74 -15.53
CA GLY A 211 -0.46 18.64 -15.02
C GLY A 211 0.15 17.25 -15.17
N ASP A 212 0.87 16.76 -14.16
CA ASP A 212 1.61 15.50 -14.22
C ASP A 212 0.83 14.34 -13.55
N ILE A 213 0.62 13.24 -14.29
CA ILE A 213 -0.02 12.02 -13.78
C ILE A 213 0.75 11.38 -12.62
N ARG A 214 2.05 11.65 -12.49
CA ARG A 214 2.91 11.15 -11.40
C ARG A 214 2.97 12.08 -10.20
N ASP A 215 2.58 13.34 -10.35
CA ASP A 215 2.53 14.28 -9.23
C ASP A 215 1.36 13.94 -8.30
N PRO A 216 1.59 13.73 -6.99
CA PRO A 216 0.52 13.38 -6.06
C PRO A 216 -0.61 14.40 -6.00
N HIS A 217 -0.29 15.69 -6.01
CA HIS A 217 -1.30 16.74 -6.00
C HIS A 217 -2.21 16.61 -7.24
N ASP A 218 -1.63 16.62 -8.44
CA ASP A 218 -2.38 16.59 -9.70
C ASP A 218 -3.20 15.30 -9.87
N ALA A 219 -2.60 14.15 -9.51
CA ALA A 219 -3.25 12.86 -9.55
C ALA A 219 -4.46 12.78 -8.61
N ILE A 220 -4.36 13.30 -7.38
CA ILE A 220 -5.47 13.35 -6.42
C ILE A 220 -6.60 14.24 -6.93
N GLN A 221 -6.27 15.43 -7.46
CA GLN A 221 -7.28 16.32 -8.05
C GLN A 221 -7.99 15.65 -9.24
N ALA A 222 -7.26 14.93 -10.09
CA ALA A 222 -7.84 14.17 -11.20
C ALA A 222 -8.74 13.02 -10.73
N ALA A 223 -8.35 12.30 -9.68
CA ALA A 223 -9.15 11.22 -9.09
C ALA A 223 -10.51 11.71 -8.62
N ALA A 224 -10.55 12.85 -7.94
CA ALA A 224 -11.80 13.47 -7.51
C ALA A 224 -12.70 13.85 -8.69
N ARG A 225 -12.16 14.54 -9.71
CA ARG A 225 -12.92 14.88 -10.94
C ARG A 225 -13.44 13.64 -11.65
N TYR A 226 -12.64 12.58 -11.70
CA TYR A 226 -13.04 11.32 -12.32
C TYR A 226 -14.17 10.64 -11.55
N LEU A 227 -14.10 10.59 -10.22
CA LEU A 227 -15.21 10.08 -9.39
C LEU A 227 -16.50 10.86 -9.62
N VAL A 228 -16.44 12.19 -9.70
CA VAL A 228 -17.60 13.03 -10.07
C VAL A 228 -18.14 12.65 -11.44
N ARG A 229 -17.28 12.55 -12.47
CA ARG A 229 -17.66 12.16 -13.83
C ARG A 229 -18.37 10.81 -13.88
N ARG A 230 -18.01 9.89 -12.98
CA ARG A 230 -18.63 8.56 -12.87
C ARG A 230 -19.89 8.52 -12.00
N GLY A 231 -20.36 9.66 -11.50
CA GLY A 231 -21.59 9.80 -10.72
C GLY A 231 -21.40 9.73 -9.21
N GLY A 232 -20.17 9.96 -8.72
CA GLY A 232 -19.80 9.83 -7.32
C GLY A 232 -20.51 10.78 -6.36
N LEU A 233 -21.00 11.94 -6.85
CA LEU A 233 -21.75 12.88 -6.02
C LEU A 233 -23.18 12.42 -5.72
N GLN A 234 -23.77 11.61 -6.60
CA GLN A 234 -25.09 11.03 -6.38
C GLN A 234 -24.98 9.70 -5.64
N ASP A 235 -23.97 8.91 -6.02
CA ASP A 235 -23.69 7.62 -5.42
C ASP A 235 -22.18 7.34 -5.52
N ILE A 236 -21.47 7.45 -4.39
CA ILE A 236 -20.03 7.23 -4.36
C ILE A 236 -19.66 5.80 -4.76
N ARG A 237 -20.54 4.81 -4.53
CA ARG A 237 -20.34 3.42 -4.98
C ARG A 237 -20.33 3.32 -6.50
N ARG A 238 -21.22 4.06 -7.17
CA ARG A 238 -21.24 4.17 -8.63
C ARG A 238 -19.98 4.84 -9.16
N GLY A 239 -19.52 5.90 -8.49
CA GLY A 239 -18.24 6.54 -8.79
C GLY A 239 -17.07 5.55 -8.74
N LEU A 240 -16.95 4.82 -7.63
CA LEU A 240 -15.91 3.82 -7.40
C LEU A 240 -16.00 2.63 -8.35
N TRP A 241 -17.20 2.16 -8.69
CA TRP A 241 -17.39 1.15 -9.73
C TRP A 241 -16.89 1.63 -11.09
N GLY A 242 -17.06 2.93 -11.36
CA GLY A 242 -16.51 3.54 -12.55
C GLY A 242 -14.98 3.66 -12.54
N TYR A 243 -14.39 3.84 -11.36
CA TYR A 243 -12.96 3.85 -11.14
C TYR A 243 -12.35 2.46 -11.36
N ASN A 244 -12.91 1.45 -10.70
CA ASN A 244 -12.54 0.06 -10.80
C ASN A 244 -13.82 -0.81 -10.81
N ASN A 245 -14.00 -1.61 -11.86
CA ASN A 245 -15.22 -2.38 -12.13
C ASN A 245 -15.36 -3.62 -11.22
N SER A 246 -15.36 -3.39 -9.89
CA SER A 246 -15.32 -4.39 -8.84
C SER A 246 -16.08 -3.91 -7.60
N ASP A 247 -17.12 -4.65 -7.22
CA ASP A 247 -17.86 -4.36 -5.98
C ASP A 247 -16.98 -4.53 -4.74
N TYR A 248 -16.05 -5.48 -4.80
CA TYR A 248 -15.07 -5.75 -3.75
C TYR A 248 -14.15 -4.54 -3.53
N TYR A 249 -13.66 -3.93 -4.62
CA TYR A 249 -12.87 -2.71 -4.56
C TYR A 249 -13.64 -1.59 -3.88
N GLY A 250 -14.84 -1.28 -4.38
CA GLY A 250 -15.64 -0.21 -3.80
C GLY A 250 -15.97 -0.47 -2.32
N LYS A 251 -16.12 -1.76 -1.91
CA LYS A 251 -16.50 -2.10 -0.52
C LYS A 251 -15.32 -1.84 0.40
N ALA A 252 -14.12 -2.27 -0.01
CA ALA A 252 -12.92 -2.03 0.75
C ALA A 252 -12.59 -0.53 0.86
N VAL A 253 -12.72 0.24 -0.22
CA VAL A 253 -12.51 1.70 -0.20
C VAL A 253 -13.45 2.37 0.80
N MET A 254 -14.76 2.04 0.76
CA MET A 254 -15.72 2.63 1.69
C MET A 254 -15.47 2.20 3.15
N LEU A 255 -15.02 0.97 3.39
CA LEU A 255 -14.67 0.51 4.73
C LEU A 255 -13.47 1.29 5.29
N TYR A 256 -12.41 1.53 4.49
CA TYR A 256 -11.30 2.38 4.91
C TYR A 256 -11.70 3.85 5.07
N ALA A 257 -12.51 4.40 4.15
CA ALA A 257 -13.00 5.76 4.26
C ALA A 257 -13.81 5.96 5.56
N SER A 258 -14.70 5.03 5.89
CA SER A 258 -15.51 5.11 7.12
C SER A 258 -14.69 5.06 8.41
N LEU A 259 -13.51 4.43 8.41
CA LEU A 259 -12.61 4.45 9.56
C LEU A 259 -12.04 5.84 9.80
N ILE A 260 -11.66 6.53 8.72
CA ILE A 260 -11.13 7.89 8.76
C ILE A 260 -12.24 8.91 9.07
N GLU A 261 -13.45 8.69 8.53
CA GLU A 261 -14.61 9.54 8.78
C GLU A 261 -15.04 9.51 10.24
N GLU A 262 -15.05 8.32 10.87
CA GLU A 262 -15.39 8.17 12.28
C GLU A 262 -14.32 8.76 13.21
N ASP A 263 -13.05 8.57 12.88
CA ASP A 263 -11.91 9.10 13.60
C ASP A 263 -10.77 9.45 12.63
N PRO A 264 -10.55 10.74 12.33
CA PRO A 264 -9.49 11.17 11.43
C PRO A 264 -8.09 10.69 11.83
N SER A 265 -7.87 10.38 13.11
CA SER A 265 -6.59 9.84 13.61
C SER A 265 -6.31 8.43 13.08
N ALA A 266 -7.31 7.70 12.59
CA ALA A 266 -7.14 6.41 11.91
C ALA A 266 -6.27 6.55 10.64
N TYR A 267 -6.23 7.73 10.01
CA TYR A 267 -5.36 8.00 8.87
C TYR A 267 -3.89 7.78 9.21
N THR A 268 -3.43 8.07 10.44
CA THR A 268 -2.04 7.88 10.87
C THR A 268 -1.57 6.43 10.66
N GLY A 269 -2.38 5.46 11.11
CA GLY A 269 -2.08 4.04 10.91
C GLY A 269 -2.02 3.66 9.44
N LEU A 270 -3.05 4.03 8.67
CA LEU A 270 -3.15 3.75 7.23
C LEU A 270 -2.01 4.39 6.43
N TYR A 271 -1.58 5.60 6.81
CA TYR A 271 -0.46 6.29 6.19
C TYR A 271 0.85 5.53 6.39
N HIS A 272 1.06 4.93 7.56
CA HIS A 272 2.26 4.16 7.90
C HIS A 272 2.20 2.67 7.50
N TRP A 273 1.17 2.25 6.76
CA TRP A 273 1.16 0.92 6.17
C TRP A 273 2.23 0.78 5.08
N GLU A 274 2.82 -0.40 5.03
CA GLU A 274 3.92 -0.76 4.12
C GLU A 274 3.40 -1.50 2.88
N ILE A 275 4.28 -1.78 1.92
CA ILE A 275 3.93 -2.55 0.73
C ILE A 275 4.16 -4.05 0.98
N HIS A 276 3.06 -4.81 0.87
CA HIS A 276 3.07 -6.26 1.05
C HIS A 276 2.48 -6.98 -0.17
N PHE A 277 3.28 -7.86 -0.77
CA PHE A 277 2.94 -8.63 -1.96
C PHE A 277 2.57 -10.08 -1.60
N ASN A 278 1.38 -10.52 -2.01
CA ASN A 278 0.88 -11.88 -1.78
C ASN A 278 1.43 -12.85 -2.84
N ALA A 279 2.60 -13.43 -2.59
CA ALA A 279 3.28 -14.38 -3.47
C ALA A 279 2.89 -15.84 -3.20
N ASP A 280 3.36 -16.75 -4.06
CA ASP A 280 3.30 -18.20 -3.85
C ASP A 280 4.05 -18.66 -2.59
N ALA A 281 5.15 -17.98 -2.26
CA ALA A 281 5.94 -18.20 -1.05
C ALA A 281 5.36 -17.51 0.22
N GLY A 282 4.15 -16.97 0.14
CA GLY A 282 3.48 -16.27 1.24
C GLY A 282 3.48 -14.76 1.08
N ASP A 283 3.20 -14.07 2.19
CA ASP A 283 3.15 -12.61 2.23
C ASP A 283 4.55 -12.02 2.34
N LEU A 284 4.91 -11.16 1.39
CA LEU A 284 6.26 -10.60 1.28
C LEU A 284 6.24 -9.09 1.49
N TRP A 285 6.99 -8.62 2.47
CA TRP A 285 7.22 -7.20 2.68
C TRP A 285 8.24 -6.67 1.69
N LEU A 286 7.84 -5.63 0.94
CA LEU A 286 8.68 -4.86 0.03
C LEU A 286 8.92 -3.48 0.66
N PRO A 287 10.05 -3.26 1.34
CA PRO A 287 10.31 -2.00 2.02
C PRO A 287 10.59 -0.86 1.04
N VAL A 288 10.47 0.38 1.51
CA VAL A 288 11.03 1.55 0.81
C VAL A 288 12.49 1.28 0.43
N GLY A 289 12.85 1.62 -0.81
CA GLY A 289 14.14 1.28 -1.40
C GLY A 289 14.17 -0.07 -2.13
N TYR A 290 13.08 -0.85 -2.13
CA TYR A 290 12.93 -1.94 -3.09
C TYR A 290 12.89 -1.38 -4.52
N ILE A 291 13.74 -1.91 -5.40
CA ILE A 291 13.81 -1.50 -6.81
C ILE A 291 14.01 -2.74 -7.69
N GLN A 292 13.10 -2.97 -8.63
CA GLN A 292 13.28 -3.94 -9.71
C GLN A 292 12.96 -3.28 -11.06
N ARG A 293 13.91 -3.36 -12.00
CA ARG A 293 13.73 -2.82 -13.37
C ARG A 293 12.97 -3.78 -14.28
N THR A 294 13.07 -5.07 -13.99
CA THR A 294 12.36 -6.15 -14.67
C THR A 294 11.76 -7.08 -13.62
N PRO A 295 10.70 -7.82 -13.94
CA PRO A 295 10.16 -8.81 -13.02
C PRO A 295 11.25 -9.80 -12.58
N ILE A 296 11.21 -10.22 -11.31
CA ILE A 296 12.17 -11.16 -10.71
C ILE A 296 11.40 -12.32 -10.08
N SER A 297 11.93 -13.54 -10.13
CA SER A 297 11.28 -14.66 -9.45
C SER A 297 11.27 -14.43 -7.94
N VAL A 298 10.21 -14.87 -7.27
CA VAL A 298 10.07 -14.79 -5.81
C VAL A 298 11.22 -15.55 -5.13
N GLN A 299 11.63 -16.69 -5.67
CA GLN A 299 12.74 -17.47 -5.13
C GLN A 299 14.07 -16.71 -5.20
N ASP A 300 14.38 -16.08 -6.35
CA ASP A 300 15.61 -15.31 -6.51
C ASP A 300 15.64 -14.08 -5.60
N TYR A 301 14.50 -13.42 -5.45
CA TYR A 301 14.36 -12.31 -4.53
C TYR A 301 14.61 -12.74 -3.08
N LEU A 302 13.95 -13.81 -2.62
CA LEU A 302 14.08 -14.29 -1.23
C LEU A 302 15.46 -14.85 -0.90
N ARG A 303 16.22 -15.35 -1.88
CA ARG A 303 17.64 -15.70 -1.68
C ARG A 303 18.50 -14.48 -1.29
N ARG A 304 18.14 -13.29 -1.76
CA ARG A 304 18.85 -12.03 -1.47
C ARG A 304 18.23 -11.25 -0.30
N HIS A 305 16.93 -11.41 -0.09
CA HIS A 305 16.14 -10.68 0.90
C HIS A 305 15.30 -11.65 1.76
N PRO A 306 15.92 -12.53 2.55
CA PRO A 306 15.19 -13.52 3.34
C PRO A 306 14.26 -12.89 4.38
N SER A 307 14.59 -11.69 4.87
CA SER A 307 13.81 -10.93 5.85
C SER A 307 12.49 -10.35 5.31
N SER A 308 12.29 -10.36 3.98
CA SER A 308 11.01 -9.96 3.38
C SER A 308 9.91 -10.99 3.62
N ARG A 309 10.26 -12.23 3.94
CA ARG A 309 9.26 -13.26 4.27
C ARG A 309 8.74 -13.03 5.68
N ALA A 310 7.42 -13.20 5.86
CA ALA A 310 6.82 -13.25 7.19
C ALA A 310 7.55 -14.26 8.10
N PRO A 311 7.76 -13.94 9.39
CA PRO A 311 8.33 -14.89 10.34
C PRO A 311 7.43 -16.13 10.43
N GLN A 312 8.06 -17.31 10.58
CA GLN A 312 7.36 -18.58 10.77
C GLN A 312 6.79 -18.68 12.19
#